data_AF-A0A2W2FAL4-F1
#
_entry.id   AF-A0A2W2FAL4-F1
#
_cell.length_a   1.000
_cell.length_b   1.000
_cell.length_c   1.000
_cell.angle_alpha   90.00
_cell.angle_beta   90.00
_cell.angle_gamma   90.00
#
_symmetry.space_group_name_H-M   'P 1'
#
loop_
_entity.id
_entity.type
_entity.pdbx_description
1 polymer ?
#
loop_
_entity_poly.entity_id
_entity_poly.type
_entity_poly.pdbx_seq_one_letter_code
_entity_poly.pdbx_strand_id
1 'polypeptide(L)'
;MPAAQQQDPGDDPARLTMAVSVALGAGWAIAFAAAGVLLLRRGHWKNPMALVCLGIGLASAGAALLFGHPGVSQLYFLRGGWPYLAVLAAAGLRAALARVPARVRPALFAVCPAGGAALAVETRSAAGTALTLDSALVPVAILAGAAALTALAVLCSTGGVAAVLLVLAGLCAGPQVTGQLHAYSGGPHAIPEVPEVPRGGMEAARWLRANTGPHEVVATNVHCRGVRVRHCDNRHFWASAYSERRMLVEGWGYTPTNLGRVVDYLADRYTTFIFWDQARLAANDAVFRQPSREAVRRLLTGHGVRWLLVDERDPLLSDDVGRYTALRFRAGDCAVYQITPWAANPDIFSPVV
;
A
#
# COMPACT_ATOMS: atom_id res chain seq x y z
N MET A 1 27.11 24.30 -1.14
CA MET A 1 25.93 24.29 -2.03
C MET A 1 25.86 22.91 -2.67
N PRO A 2 24.86 22.08 -2.36
CA PRO A 2 24.69 20.81 -3.06
C PRO A 2 24.10 21.08 -4.45
N ALA A 3 24.68 20.45 -5.47
CA ALA A 3 24.18 20.51 -6.84
C ALA A 3 22.74 19.98 -6.88
N ALA A 4 21.81 20.79 -7.38
CA ALA A 4 20.46 20.35 -7.67
C ALA A 4 20.56 19.22 -8.71
N GLN A 5 20.18 18.00 -8.33
CA GLN A 5 19.92 16.95 -9.31
C GLN A 5 18.80 17.46 -10.22
N GLN A 6 19.19 17.77 -11.45
CA GLN A 6 18.31 18.16 -12.53
C GLN A 6 17.34 16.99 -12.75
N GLN A 7 16.08 17.16 -12.34
CA GLN A 7 15.03 16.20 -12.64
C GLN A 7 14.97 16.03 -14.16
N ASP A 8 15.19 14.81 -14.62
CA ASP A 8 15.11 14.48 -16.04
C ASP A 8 13.67 14.79 -16.51
N PRO A 9 13.46 15.72 -17.47
CA PRO A 9 12.11 16.17 -17.87
C PRO A 9 11.26 15.09 -18.57
N GLY A 10 11.76 13.85 -18.67
CA GLY A 10 11.08 12.71 -19.26
C GLY A 10 10.21 11.89 -18.29
N ASP A 11 10.48 11.92 -16.99
CA ASP A 11 9.73 11.16 -15.98
C ASP A 11 8.57 12.00 -15.45
N ASP A 12 7.53 12.19 -16.26
CA ASP A 12 6.28 12.76 -15.79
C ASP A 12 5.44 11.65 -15.12
N PRO A 13 5.41 11.55 -13.78
CA PRO A 13 4.63 10.53 -13.07
C PRO A 13 3.14 10.56 -13.45
N ALA A 14 2.63 11.69 -13.96
CA ALA A 14 1.27 11.77 -14.46
C ALA A 14 1.05 10.87 -15.69
N ARG A 15 2.06 10.70 -16.56
CA ARG A 15 1.97 9.90 -17.79
C ARG A 15 1.94 8.39 -17.51
N LEU A 16 2.82 7.90 -16.63
CA LEU A 16 2.79 6.51 -16.18
C LEU A 16 1.47 6.20 -15.47
N THR A 17 1.02 7.12 -14.61
CA THR A 17 -0.25 6.99 -13.90
C THR A 17 -1.43 6.91 -14.87
N MET A 18 -1.43 7.72 -15.93
CA MET A 18 -2.45 7.70 -16.98
C MET A 18 -2.46 6.36 -17.74
N ALA A 19 -1.30 5.89 -18.20
CA ALA A 19 -1.20 4.63 -18.95
C ALA A 19 -1.65 3.42 -18.13
N VAL A 20 -1.22 3.33 -16.86
CA VAL A 20 -1.64 2.29 -15.92
C VAL A 20 -3.15 2.37 -15.66
N SER A 21 -3.70 3.58 -15.51
CA SER A 21 -5.13 3.80 -15.30
C SER A 21 -5.97 3.36 -16.49
N VAL A 22 -5.51 3.63 -17.72
CA VAL A 22 -6.20 3.19 -18.95
C VAL A 22 -6.15 1.66 -19.08
N ALA A 23 -5.00 1.04 -18.85
CA ALA A 23 -4.86 -0.42 -18.92
C ALA A 23 -5.73 -1.14 -17.87
N LEU A 24 -5.76 -0.61 -16.64
CA LEU A 24 -6.64 -1.10 -15.58
C LEU A 24 -8.11 -0.91 -15.94
N GLY A 25 -8.49 0.28 -16.42
CA GLY A 25 -9.87 0.60 -16.82
C GLY A 25 -10.36 -0.32 -17.94
N ALA A 26 -9.52 -0.57 -18.94
CA ALA A 26 -9.82 -1.52 -20.02
C ALA A 26 -10.06 -2.92 -19.45
N GLY A 27 -9.15 -3.45 -18.63
CA GLY A 27 -9.29 -4.78 -18.03
C GLY A 27 -10.54 -4.95 -17.19
N TRP A 28 -10.92 -3.90 -16.46
CA TRP A 28 -12.16 -3.87 -15.71
C TRP A 28 -13.40 -3.87 -16.60
N ALA A 29 -13.41 -3.07 -17.68
CA ALA A 29 -14.51 -3.06 -18.65
C ALA A 29 -14.71 -4.43 -19.32
N ILE A 30 -13.61 -5.10 -19.66
CA ILE A 30 -13.60 -6.45 -20.26
C ILE A 30 -14.18 -7.47 -19.28
N ALA A 31 -13.74 -7.44 -18.03
CA ALA A 31 -14.21 -8.36 -17.00
C ALA A 31 -15.71 -8.20 -16.73
N PHE A 32 -16.20 -6.96 -16.67
CA PHE A 32 -17.63 -6.68 -16.56
C PHE A 32 -18.41 -7.11 -17.80
N ALA A 33 -17.90 -6.89 -19.01
CA ALA A 33 -18.54 -7.34 -20.23
C ALA A 33 -18.67 -8.87 -20.29
N ALA A 34 -17.61 -9.60 -19.91
CA ALA A 34 -17.63 -11.06 -19.81
C ALA A 34 -18.61 -11.56 -18.72
N ALA A 35 -18.64 -10.89 -17.56
CA ALA A 35 -19.63 -11.18 -16.52
C ALA A 35 -21.07 -10.93 -17.01
N GLY A 36 -21.31 -9.85 -17.76
CA GLY A 36 -22.59 -9.55 -18.39
C GLY A 36 -23.05 -10.65 -19.35
N VAL A 37 -22.14 -11.20 -20.17
CA VAL A 37 -22.44 -12.34 -21.06
C VAL A 37 -22.92 -13.56 -20.28
N LEU A 38 -22.35 -13.84 -19.10
CA LEU A 38 -22.82 -14.92 -18.23
C LEU A 38 -24.23 -14.65 -17.71
N LEU A 39 -24.49 -13.43 -17.23
CA LEU A 39 -25.74 -13.05 -16.58
C LEU A 39 -26.92 -12.96 -17.57
N LEU A 40 -26.66 -12.61 -18.82
CA LEU A 40 -27.65 -12.61 -19.90
C LEU A 40 -28.11 -14.02 -20.30
N ARG A 41 -27.43 -15.09 -19.86
CA ARG A 41 -27.91 -16.47 -20.07
C ARG A 41 -28.95 -16.83 -19.00
N ARG A 42 -30.09 -17.36 -19.47
CA ARG A 42 -31.22 -17.78 -18.61
C ARG A 42 -30.71 -18.62 -17.42
N GLY A 43 -31.04 -18.17 -16.21
CA GLY A 43 -30.79 -18.91 -14.96
C GLY A 43 -29.53 -18.51 -14.18
N HIS A 44 -28.53 -17.89 -14.81
CA HIS A 44 -27.29 -17.53 -14.10
C HIS A 44 -27.43 -16.31 -13.19
N TRP A 45 -28.37 -15.40 -13.49
CA TRP A 45 -28.73 -14.32 -12.57
C TRP A 45 -29.34 -14.80 -11.25
N LYS A 46 -29.81 -16.06 -11.19
CA LYS A 46 -30.28 -16.69 -9.94
C LYS A 46 -29.15 -17.36 -9.15
N ASN A 47 -27.93 -17.43 -9.70
CA ASN A 47 -26.80 -17.99 -8.97
C ASN A 47 -26.29 -16.96 -7.96
N PRO A 48 -26.41 -17.21 -6.64
CA PRO A 48 -26.00 -16.24 -5.62
C PRO A 48 -24.51 -15.92 -5.70
N MET A 49 -23.66 -16.88 -6.08
CA MET A 49 -22.23 -16.63 -6.25
C MET A 49 -21.95 -15.66 -7.39
N ALA A 50 -22.72 -15.74 -8.48
CA ALA A 50 -22.56 -14.80 -9.60
C ALA A 50 -22.90 -13.37 -9.18
N LEU A 51 -23.97 -13.21 -8.40
CA LEU A 51 -24.39 -11.91 -7.88
C LEU A 51 -23.40 -11.35 -6.84
N VAL A 52 -22.88 -12.18 -5.94
CA VAL A 52 -21.89 -11.76 -4.94
C VAL A 52 -20.59 -11.30 -5.60
N CYS A 53 -20.04 -12.08 -6.53
CA CYS A 53 -18.81 -11.69 -7.24
C CYS A 53 -19.01 -10.40 -8.05
N LEU A 54 -20.17 -10.23 -8.69
CA LEU A 54 -20.51 -9.01 -9.42
C LEU A 54 -20.62 -7.82 -8.47
N GLY A 55 -21.30 -8.01 -7.33
CA GLY A 55 -21.44 -7.01 -6.28
C GLY A 55 -20.09 -6.56 -5.73
N ILE A 56 -19.17 -7.48 -5.44
CA ILE A 56 -17.81 -7.16 -4.98
C ILE A 56 -17.06 -6.36 -6.06
N GLY A 57 -17.16 -6.77 -7.33
CA GLY A 57 -16.57 -6.03 -8.45
C GLY A 57 -17.12 -4.62 -8.54
N LEU A 58 -18.44 -4.45 -8.62
CA LEU A 58 -19.10 -3.15 -8.70
C LEU A 58 -18.78 -2.26 -7.48
N ALA A 59 -18.79 -2.82 -6.27
CA ALA A 59 -18.44 -2.09 -5.05
C ALA A 59 -16.97 -1.64 -5.07
N SER A 60 -16.06 -2.47 -5.57
CA SER A 60 -14.63 -2.14 -5.71
C SER A 60 -14.40 -1.03 -6.72
N ALA A 61 -15.04 -1.09 -7.89
CA ALA A 61 -15.02 -0.03 -8.89
C ALA A 61 -15.63 1.26 -8.35
N GLY A 62 -16.79 1.16 -7.71
CA GLY A 62 -17.47 2.29 -7.08
C GLY A 62 -16.60 2.97 -6.04
N ALA A 63 -15.96 2.20 -5.14
CA ALA A 63 -15.04 2.75 -4.15
C ALA A 63 -13.83 3.45 -4.81
N ALA A 64 -13.24 2.85 -5.84
CA ALA A 64 -12.11 3.45 -6.55
C ALA A 64 -12.47 4.77 -7.27
N LEU A 65 -13.72 4.92 -7.73
CA LEU A 65 -14.22 6.13 -8.38
C LEU A 65 -14.71 7.19 -7.38
N LEU A 66 -15.25 6.75 -6.24
CA LEU A 66 -15.85 7.63 -5.23
C LEU A 66 -14.80 8.23 -4.29
N PHE A 67 -13.71 7.50 -4.03
CA PHE A 67 -12.67 7.93 -3.10
C PHE A 67 -11.41 8.38 -3.84
N GLY A 68 -10.84 9.52 -3.43
CA GLY A 68 -9.49 9.93 -3.82
C GLY A 68 -8.53 9.69 -2.67
N HIS A 69 -7.37 9.09 -2.94
CA HIS A 69 -6.30 8.97 -1.97
C HIS A 69 -4.96 9.42 -2.58
N PRO A 70 -4.13 10.18 -1.85
CA PRO A 70 -2.83 10.61 -2.35
C PRO A 70 -1.99 9.41 -2.78
N GLY A 71 -1.28 9.53 -3.91
CA GLY A 71 -0.52 8.43 -4.49
C GLY A 71 -1.41 7.30 -5.01
N VAL A 72 -2.62 7.62 -5.49
CA VAL A 72 -3.55 6.71 -6.20
C VAL A 72 -3.89 5.41 -5.43
N SER A 73 -3.84 5.45 -4.10
CA SER A 73 -4.06 4.24 -3.27
C SER A 73 -5.52 3.74 -3.30
N GLN A 74 -6.49 4.52 -3.77
CA GLN A 74 -7.84 4.03 -4.03
C GLN A 74 -7.87 2.88 -5.06
N LEU A 75 -6.85 2.75 -5.91
CA LEU A 75 -6.75 1.65 -6.87
C LEU A 75 -6.55 0.28 -6.19
N TYR A 76 -6.20 0.24 -4.89
CA TYR A 76 -6.19 -1.01 -4.12
C TYR A 76 -7.58 -1.66 -4.02
N PHE A 77 -8.67 -0.88 -4.09
CA PHE A 77 -10.02 -1.45 -4.19
C PHE A 77 -10.18 -2.28 -5.46
N LEU A 78 -9.70 -1.77 -6.60
CA LEU A 78 -9.68 -2.53 -7.85
C LEU A 78 -8.82 -3.79 -7.70
N ARG A 79 -7.66 -3.70 -7.06
CA ARG A 79 -6.83 -4.89 -6.81
C ARG A 79 -7.55 -5.95 -5.97
N GLY A 80 -8.33 -5.54 -4.97
CA GLY A 80 -9.12 -6.43 -4.12
C GLY A 80 -10.34 -7.06 -4.81
N GLY A 81 -11.01 -6.33 -5.70
CA GLY A 81 -12.18 -6.82 -6.44
C GLY A 81 -11.84 -7.71 -7.64
N TRP A 82 -10.62 -7.58 -8.18
CA TRP A 82 -10.19 -8.25 -9.40
C TRP A 82 -10.36 -9.78 -9.40
N PRO A 83 -9.98 -10.54 -8.35
CA PRO A 83 -10.12 -12.01 -8.36
C PRO A 83 -11.56 -12.47 -8.57
N TYR A 84 -12.53 -11.77 -8.00
CA TYR A 84 -13.95 -12.10 -8.11
C TYR A 84 -14.49 -11.84 -9.51
N LEU A 85 -14.12 -10.70 -10.10
CA LEU A 85 -14.47 -10.40 -11.49
C LEU A 85 -13.79 -11.34 -12.47
N ALA A 86 -12.54 -11.75 -12.21
CA ALA A 86 -11.83 -12.71 -13.04
C ALA A 86 -12.55 -14.08 -13.09
N VAL A 87 -13.10 -14.55 -11.96
CA VAL A 87 -13.91 -15.79 -11.92
C VAL A 87 -15.16 -15.66 -12.80
N LEU A 88 -15.88 -14.53 -12.71
CA LEU A 88 -17.06 -14.29 -13.56
C LEU A 88 -16.69 -14.15 -15.03
N ALA A 89 -15.59 -13.46 -15.31
CA ALA A 89 -15.07 -13.30 -16.66
C ALA A 89 -14.73 -14.66 -17.27
N ALA A 90 -14.05 -15.54 -16.53
CA ALA A 90 -13.74 -16.89 -16.96
C ALA A 90 -15.00 -17.74 -17.22
N ALA A 91 -16.01 -17.64 -16.34
CA ALA A 91 -17.27 -18.34 -16.51
C ALA A 91 -18.07 -17.83 -17.73
N GLY A 92 -18.12 -16.51 -17.92
CA GLY A 92 -18.72 -15.87 -19.09
C GLY A 92 -17.98 -16.20 -20.39
N LEU A 93 -16.66 -16.26 -20.33
CA LEU A 93 -15.80 -16.63 -21.44
C LEU A 93 -15.98 -18.09 -21.85
N ARG A 94 -16.03 -19.01 -20.88
CA ARG A 94 -16.38 -20.41 -21.11
C ARG A 94 -17.76 -20.53 -21.75
N ALA A 95 -18.73 -19.76 -21.25
CA ALA A 95 -20.07 -19.70 -21.81
C ALA A 95 -20.08 -19.19 -23.26
N ALA A 96 -19.25 -18.20 -23.59
CA ALA A 96 -19.10 -17.65 -24.93
C ALA A 96 -18.37 -18.62 -25.88
N LEU A 97 -17.30 -19.27 -25.41
CA LEU A 97 -16.53 -20.29 -26.13
C LEU A 97 -17.37 -21.48 -26.57
N ALA A 98 -18.44 -21.81 -25.86
CA ALA A 98 -19.37 -22.86 -26.26
C ALA A 98 -20.00 -22.60 -27.64
N ARG A 99 -20.05 -21.35 -28.11
CA ARG A 99 -20.53 -20.97 -29.45
C ARG A 99 -19.44 -20.96 -30.52
N VAL A 100 -18.18 -21.12 -30.13
CA VAL A 100 -17.04 -21.11 -31.06
C VAL A 100 -16.77 -22.55 -31.54
N PRO A 101 -16.59 -22.77 -32.86
CA PRO A 101 -16.24 -24.08 -33.41
C PRO A 101 -14.96 -24.64 -32.76
N ALA A 102 -14.95 -25.94 -32.44
CA ALA A 102 -13.84 -26.58 -31.72
C ALA A 102 -12.47 -26.38 -32.40
N ARG A 103 -12.45 -26.35 -33.75
CA ARG A 103 -11.25 -26.13 -34.57
C ARG A 103 -10.56 -24.77 -34.34
N VAL A 104 -11.27 -23.76 -33.84
CA VAL A 104 -10.74 -22.40 -33.64
C VAL A 104 -10.27 -22.17 -32.20
N ARG A 105 -10.70 -23.01 -31.25
CA ARG A 105 -10.40 -22.84 -29.82
C ARG A 105 -8.90 -22.88 -29.50
N PRO A 106 -8.08 -23.80 -30.05
CA PRO A 106 -6.65 -23.85 -29.75
C PRO A 106 -5.91 -22.56 -30.17
N ALA A 107 -6.26 -21.99 -31.33
CA ALA A 107 -5.69 -20.73 -31.79
C ALA A 107 -6.04 -19.56 -30.84
N LEU A 108 -7.27 -19.50 -30.34
CA LEU A 108 -7.67 -18.50 -29.35
C LEU A 108 -6.94 -18.67 -28.02
N PHE A 109 -6.72 -19.92 -27.57
CA PHE A 109 -5.93 -20.21 -26.38
C PHE A 109 -4.44 -19.88 -26.55
N ALA A 110 -3.91 -19.89 -27.77
CA ALA A 110 -2.51 -19.52 -28.04
C ALA A 110 -2.29 -18.00 -28.09
N VAL A 111 -3.26 -17.23 -28.63
CA VAL A 111 -3.16 -15.76 -28.77
C VAL A 111 -3.20 -15.05 -27.41
N CYS A 112 -3.98 -15.56 -26.45
CA CYS A 112 -4.12 -14.93 -25.12
C CYS A 112 -2.83 -14.85 -24.30
N PRO A 113 -2.09 -15.96 -24.08
CA PRO A 113 -0.81 -15.92 -23.36
C PRO A 113 0.27 -15.21 -24.19
N ALA A 114 0.26 -15.31 -25.52
CA ALA A 114 1.22 -14.59 -26.37
C ALA A 114 1.05 -13.07 -26.30
N GLY A 115 -0.19 -12.57 -26.33
CA GLY A 115 -0.48 -11.14 -26.15
C GLY A 115 -0.14 -10.64 -24.74
N GLY A 116 -0.46 -11.43 -23.71
CA GLY A 116 -0.09 -11.13 -22.33
C GLY A 116 1.43 -11.11 -22.11
N ALA A 117 2.16 -12.06 -22.72
CA ALA A 117 3.62 -12.13 -22.64
C ALA A 117 4.30 -10.98 -23.41
N ALA A 118 3.81 -10.62 -24.59
CA ALA A 118 4.34 -9.49 -25.37
C ALA A 118 4.17 -8.16 -24.62
N LEU A 119 2.98 -7.92 -24.04
CA LEU A 119 2.73 -6.73 -23.24
C LEU A 119 3.61 -6.72 -21.97
N ALA A 120 3.77 -7.88 -21.32
CA ALA A 120 4.65 -8.00 -20.17
C ALA A 120 6.13 -7.72 -20.49
N VAL A 121 6.63 -8.22 -21.62
CA VAL A 121 8.00 -7.95 -22.09
C VAL A 121 8.18 -6.46 -22.40
N GLU A 122 7.21 -5.83 -23.07
CA GLU A 122 7.27 -4.41 -23.41
C GLU A 122 7.20 -3.50 -22.17
N THR A 123 6.34 -3.82 -21.20
CA THR A 123 6.30 -3.08 -19.93
C THR A 123 7.59 -3.25 -19.13
N ARG A 124 8.32 -4.36 -19.30
CA ARG A 124 9.59 -4.63 -18.63
C ARG A 124 10.76 -3.92 -19.30
N SER A 125 10.81 -3.85 -20.63
CA SER A 125 11.82 -3.06 -21.34
C SER A 125 11.64 -1.57 -21.06
N ALA A 126 10.39 -1.09 -21.02
CA ALA A 126 10.08 0.30 -20.71
C ALA A 126 10.29 0.67 -19.23
N ALA A 127 10.30 -0.31 -18.30
CA ALA A 127 10.68 -0.05 -16.91
C ALA A 127 12.19 0.20 -16.71
N GLY A 128 13.03 -0.11 -17.71
CA GLY A 128 14.49 0.09 -17.68
C GLY A 128 14.99 1.37 -18.39
N THR A 129 14.13 2.05 -19.14
CA THR A 129 14.43 3.26 -19.92
C THR A 129 13.28 4.23 -19.76
N ALA A 130 13.54 5.51 -19.44
CA ALA A 130 12.50 6.55 -19.28
C ALA A 130 11.35 6.38 -20.30
N LEU A 131 10.16 6.06 -19.79
CA LEU A 131 8.97 5.79 -20.61
C LEU A 131 8.60 7.04 -21.41
N THR A 132 8.92 7.05 -22.71
CA THR A 132 8.54 8.14 -23.62
C THR A 132 7.05 8.05 -23.95
N LEU A 133 6.43 9.19 -24.30
CA LEU A 133 4.99 9.28 -24.66
C LEU A 133 4.60 8.23 -25.71
N ASP A 134 5.51 7.94 -26.65
CA ASP A 134 5.31 6.97 -27.73
C ASP A 134 5.20 5.53 -27.18
N SER A 135 5.97 5.18 -26.15
CA SER A 135 5.94 3.84 -25.52
C SER A 135 4.69 3.59 -24.65
N ALA A 136 4.03 4.64 -24.14
CA ALA A 136 2.79 4.54 -23.38
C ALA A 136 1.52 4.62 -24.25
N LEU A 137 1.59 5.37 -25.36
CA LEU A 137 0.51 5.48 -26.33
C LEU A 137 0.34 4.21 -27.17
N VAL A 138 1.40 3.45 -27.41
CA VAL A 138 1.33 2.18 -28.14
C VAL A 138 0.42 1.17 -27.43
N PRO A 139 0.56 0.86 -26.11
CA PRO A 139 -0.37 0.01 -25.38
C PRO A 139 -1.80 0.54 -25.38
N VAL A 140 -2.00 1.86 -25.21
CA VAL A 140 -3.33 2.48 -25.22
C VAL A 140 -3.99 2.41 -26.59
N ALA A 141 -3.25 2.67 -27.67
CA ALA A 141 -3.73 2.55 -29.04
C ALA A 141 -3.99 1.09 -29.43
N ILE A 142 -3.18 0.14 -28.94
CA ILE A 142 -3.43 -1.30 -29.08
C ILE A 142 -4.71 -1.70 -28.34
N LEU A 143 -4.93 -1.22 -27.11
CA LEU A 143 -6.14 -1.51 -26.33
C LEU A 143 -7.38 -0.83 -26.92
N ALA A 144 -7.28 0.42 -27.37
CA ALA A 144 -8.37 1.16 -28.02
C ALA A 144 -8.71 0.57 -29.40
N GLY A 145 -7.69 0.21 -30.19
CA GLY A 145 -7.85 -0.51 -31.45
C GLY A 145 -8.47 -1.89 -31.24
N ALA A 146 -8.03 -2.63 -30.23
CA ALA A 146 -8.63 -3.89 -29.84
C ALA A 146 -10.09 -3.72 -29.39
N ALA A 147 -10.42 -2.69 -28.60
CA ALA A 147 -11.78 -2.37 -28.15
C ALA A 147 -12.71 -1.90 -29.31
N ALA A 148 -12.17 -1.17 -30.29
CA ALA A 148 -12.91 -0.77 -31.49
C ALA A 148 -13.18 -1.98 -32.40
N LEU A 149 -12.17 -2.81 -32.66
CA LEU A 149 -12.31 -4.08 -33.40
C LEU A 149 -13.25 -5.06 -32.67
N THR A 150 -13.27 -5.01 -31.35
CA THR A 150 -14.19 -5.72 -30.46
C THR A 150 -15.62 -5.29 -30.68
N ALA A 151 -15.91 -3.98 -30.60
CA ALA A 151 -17.25 -3.45 -30.84
C ALA A 151 -17.71 -3.82 -32.26
N LEU A 152 -16.83 -3.72 -33.26
CA LEU A 152 -17.12 -4.09 -34.63
C LEU A 152 -17.41 -5.60 -34.78
N ALA A 153 -16.63 -6.48 -34.14
CA ALA A 153 -16.81 -7.93 -34.21
C ALA A 153 -18.05 -8.43 -33.43
N VAL A 154 -18.42 -7.75 -32.34
CA VAL A 154 -19.65 -7.95 -31.57
C VAL A 154 -20.87 -7.56 -32.41
N LEU A 155 -20.80 -6.41 -33.10
CA LEU A 155 -21.86 -5.94 -33.99
C LEU A 155 -22.04 -6.84 -35.22
N CYS A 156 -20.97 -7.53 -35.67
CA CYS A 156 -20.97 -8.28 -36.92
C CYS A 156 -21.04 -9.81 -36.79
N SER A 157 -21.00 -10.41 -35.58
CA SER A 157 -21.03 -11.89 -35.48
C SER A 157 -21.54 -12.47 -34.15
N THR A 158 -22.27 -13.58 -34.22
CA THR A 158 -22.77 -14.33 -33.05
C THR A 158 -21.69 -15.12 -32.30
N GLY A 159 -20.44 -15.15 -32.80
CA GLY A 159 -19.28 -15.86 -32.22
C GLY A 159 -18.03 -15.01 -31.93
N GLY A 160 -17.93 -13.78 -32.46
CA GLY A 160 -16.76 -12.89 -32.31
C GLY A 160 -16.57 -12.36 -30.89
N VAL A 161 -17.65 -12.23 -30.12
CA VAL A 161 -17.64 -11.79 -28.71
C VAL A 161 -16.73 -12.68 -27.85
N ALA A 162 -16.71 -13.99 -28.10
CA ALA A 162 -15.92 -14.94 -27.31
C ALA A 162 -14.40 -14.80 -27.56
N ALA A 163 -14.00 -14.67 -28.83
CA ALA A 163 -12.61 -14.52 -29.23
C ALA A 163 -12.01 -13.22 -28.69
N VAL A 164 -12.81 -12.17 -28.75
CA VAL A 164 -12.50 -10.84 -28.24
C VAL A 164 -12.30 -10.82 -26.73
N LEU A 165 -13.25 -11.38 -25.96
CA LEU A 165 -13.15 -11.43 -24.50
C LEU A 165 -11.94 -12.27 -24.04
N LEU A 166 -11.53 -13.27 -24.82
CA LEU A 166 -10.32 -14.07 -24.60
C LEU A 166 -9.05 -13.23 -24.74
N VAL A 167 -8.88 -12.59 -25.90
CA VAL A 167 -7.70 -11.75 -26.19
C VAL A 167 -7.56 -10.65 -25.14
N LEU A 168 -8.68 -10.02 -24.80
CA LEU A 168 -8.75 -8.95 -23.82
C LEU A 168 -8.49 -9.44 -22.38
N ALA A 169 -8.97 -10.63 -21.99
CA ALA A 169 -8.62 -11.24 -20.70
C ALA A 169 -7.13 -11.58 -20.59
N GLY A 170 -6.50 -12.06 -21.67
CA GLY A 170 -5.05 -12.32 -21.71
C GLY A 170 -4.20 -11.05 -21.57
N LEU A 171 -4.61 -9.97 -22.25
CA LEU A 171 -3.94 -8.67 -22.20
C LEU A 171 -4.02 -8.02 -20.80
N CYS A 172 -5.11 -8.26 -20.05
CA CYS A 172 -5.29 -7.64 -18.73
C CYS A 172 -4.78 -8.49 -17.57
N ALA A 173 -4.65 -9.81 -17.74
CA ALA A 173 -4.04 -10.68 -16.74
C ALA A 173 -2.51 -10.56 -16.69
N GLY A 174 -1.85 -10.31 -17.83
CA GLY A 174 -0.39 -10.25 -17.95
C GLY A 174 0.28 -9.26 -16.98
N PRO A 175 -0.06 -7.96 -17.00
CA PRO A 175 0.57 -6.94 -16.14
C PRO A 175 0.34 -7.15 -14.64
N GLN A 176 -0.84 -7.67 -14.27
CA GLN A 176 -1.19 -7.96 -12.88
C GLN A 176 -0.34 -9.12 -12.33
N VAL A 177 -0.20 -10.19 -13.12
CA VAL A 177 0.55 -11.39 -12.74
C VAL A 177 2.06 -11.12 -12.72
N THR A 178 2.60 -10.40 -13.72
CA THR A 178 4.03 -10.07 -13.74
C THR A 178 4.43 -9.08 -12.66
N GLY A 179 3.62 -8.06 -12.37
CA GLY A 179 3.87 -7.14 -11.27
C GLY A 179 3.86 -7.81 -9.89
N GLN A 180 2.95 -8.77 -9.68
CA GLN A 180 2.92 -9.59 -8.46
C GLN A 180 4.14 -10.52 -8.38
N LEU A 181 4.44 -11.26 -9.45
CA LEU A 181 5.58 -12.18 -9.49
C LEU A 181 6.91 -11.46 -9.27
N HIS A 182 7.10 -10.26 -9.84
CA HIS A 182 8.29 -9.46 -9.62
C HIS A 182 8.46 -9.00 -8.16
N ALA A 183 7.35 -8.67 -7.50
CA ALA A 183 7.36 -8.33 -6.07
C ALA A 183 7.70 -9.54 -5.19
N TYR A 184 7.23 -10.74 -5.54
CA TYR A 184 7.53 -11.96 -4.80
C TYR A 184 8.91 -12.55 -5.10
N SER A 185 9.44 -12.37 -6.31
CA SER A 185 10.73 -12.96 -6.72
C SER A 185 11.94 -12.14 -6.30
N GLY A 186 11.76 -11.07 -5.50
CA GLY A 186 12.86 -10.25 -5.02
C GLY A 186 13.72 -9.70 -6.15
N GLY A 187 13.10 -9.12 -7.19
CA GLY A 187 13.80 -8.66 -8.39
C GLY A 187 14.99 -7.72 -8.08
N PRO A 188 15.80 -7.31 -9.08
CA PRO A 188 17.05 -6.56 -8.89
C PRO A 188 16.94 -5.21 -8.16
N HIS A 189 15.73 -4.77 -7.79
CA HIS A 189 15.42 -3.60 -6.96
C HIS A 189 14.80 -3.95 -5.60
N ALA A 190 14.83 -5.22 -5.18
CA ALA A 190 14.48 -5.63 -3.84
C ALA A 190 15.52 -5.06 -2.89
N ILE A 191 15.23 -3.87 -2.36
CA ILE A 191 15.97 -3.27 -1.26
C ILE A 191 15.97 -4.33 -0.14
N PRO A 192 17.12 -4.71 0.45
CA PRO A 192 17.13 -5.55 1.62
C PRO A 192 16.26 -4.89 2.69
N GLU A 193 15.05 -5.41 2.88
CA GLU A 193 14.11 -4.84 3.85
C GLU A 193 14.70 -5.12 5.23
N VAL A 194 15.23 -4.07 5.87
CA VAL A 194 15.38 -4.08 7.31
C VAL A 194 13.97 -4.35 7.85
N PRO A 195 13.77 -5.41 8.66
CA PRO A 195 12.42 -5.76 9.12
C PRO A 195 11.74 -4.54 9.76
N GLU A 196 10.53 -4.22 9.30
CA GLU A 196 9.76 -3.07 9.80
C GLU A 196 9.55 -3.15 11.31
N VAL A 197 9.33 -4.37 11.80
CA VAL A 197 9.27 -4.66 13.24
C VAL A 197 10.63 -5.21 13.68
N PRO A 198 11.28 -4.62 14.70
CA PRO A 198 12.51 -5.15 15.27
C PRO A 198 12.35 -6.56 15.82
N ARG A 199 13.45 -7.31 15.96
CA ARG A 199 13.39 -8.59 16.66
C ARG A 199 12.91 -8.33 18.08
N GLY A 200 11.94 -9.09 18.58
CA GLY A 200 11.37 -8.88 19.91
C GLY A 200 10.35 -7.72 20.00
N GLY A 201 10.11 -6.97 18.92
CA GLY A 201 9.16 -5.85 18.92
C GLY A 201 7.72 -6.28 19.18
N MET A 202 7.27 -7.38 18.56
CA MET A 202 5.94 -7.92 18.80
C MET A 202 5.77 -8.40 20.25
N GLU A 203 6.80 -9.01 20.83
CA GLU A 203 6.85 -9.46 22.22
C GLU A 203 6.77 -8.27 23.19
N ALA A 204 7.56 -7.22 22.95
CA ALA A 204 7.54 -5.99 23.74
C ALA A 204 6.17 -5.28 23.68
N ALA A 205 5.59 -5.18 22.49
CA ALA A 205 4.26 -4.60 22.31
C ALA A 205 3.16 -5.44 22.99
N ARG A 206 3.20 -6.77 22.87
CA ARG A 206 2.26 -7.66 23.59
C ARG A 206 2.46 -7.62 25.10
N TRP A 207 3.69 -7.46 25.58
CA TRP A 207 3.96 -7.23 26.99
C TRP A 207 3.29 -5.94 27.46
N LEU A 208 3.43 -4.83 26.71
CA LEU A 208 2.69 -3.59 27.00
C LEU A 208 1.18 -3.86 27.06
N ARG A 209 0.62 -4.55 26.07
CA ARG A 209 -0.81 -4.92 26.05
C ARG A 209 -1.26 -5.68 27.29
N ALA A 210 -0.43 -6.59 27.81
CA ALA A 210 -0.78 -7.42 28.96
C ALA A 210 -0.56 -6.71 30.31
N ASN A 211 0.29 -5.69 30.38
CA ASN A 211 0.77 -5.09 31.64
C ASN A 211 0.39 -3.63 31.85
N THR A 212 -0.35 -3.02 30.93
CA THR A 212 -0.75 -1.60 30.98
C THR A 212 -2.25 -1.44 30.74
N GLY A 213 -2.84 -0.33 31.14
CA GLY A 213 -4.26 -0.04 30.88
C GLY A 213 -4.52 0.35 29.42
N PRO A 214 -5.70 0.08 28.83
CA PRO A 214 -6.00 0.40 27.42
C PRO A 214 -6.05 1.90 27.11
N HIS A 215 -6.10 2.74 28.14
CA HIS A 215 -6.10 4.20 28.02
C HIS A 215 -4.75 4.85 28.33
N GLU A 216 -3.75 4.05 28.72
CA GLU A 216 -2.41 4.58 28.97
C GLU A 216 -1.75 5.02 27.66
N VAL A 217 -0.98 6.10 27.76
CA VAL A 217 -0.24 6.68 26.64
C VAL A 217 1.21 6.22 26.72
N VAL A 218 1.73 5.77 25.58
CA VAL A 218 3.09 5.30 25.39
C VAL A 218 3.83 6.27 24.47
N ALA A 219 5.06 6.67 24.83
CA ALA A 219 5.95 7.35 23.90
C ALA A 219 6.85 6.31 23.21
N THR A 220 7.24 6.58 21.96
CA THR A 220 8.09 5.68 21.17
C THR A 220 9.01 6.46 20.26
N ASN A 221 10.18 5.93 19.92
CA ASN A 221 11.07 6.46 18.88
C ASN A 221 10.76 5.89 17.47
N VAL A 222 9.73 5.06 17.37
CA VAL A 222 9.26 4.43 16.14
C VAL A 222 8.34 5.40 15.39
N HIS A 223 8.92 6.19 14.49
CA HIS A 223 8.18 7.18 13.68
C HIS A 223 8.21 6.90 12.18
N CYS A 224 9.36 6.43 11.70
CA CYS A 224 9.68 6.38 10.28
C CYS A 224 10.03 4.95 9.87
N ARG A 225 9.49 4.50 8.74
CA ARG A 225 9.88 3.23 8.15
C ARG A 225 11.36 3.26 7.77
N GLY A 226 12.07 2.21 8.15
CA GLY A 226 13.51 2.06 7.91
C GLY A 226 14.38 2.96 8.80
N VAL A 227 15.46 2.38 9.32
CA VAL A 227 16.34 3.03 10.31
C VAL A 227 17.32 4.05 9.67
N ARG A 228 17.37 4.16 8.33
CA ARG A 228 18.45 4.88 7.60
C ARG A 228 17.98 5.73 6.42
N VAL A 229 16.87 6.43 6.53
CA VAL A 229 16.37 7.27 5.42
C VAL A 229 16.67 8.75 5.66
N ARG A 230 17.20 9.44 4.63
CA ARG A 230 17.37 10.90 4.60
C ARG A 230 16.04 11.65 4.76
N HIS A 231 14.92 10.97 4.52
CA HIS A 231 13.56 11.47 4.65
C HIS A 231 12.71 10.48 5.43
N CYS A 232 11.98 10.95 6.44
CA CYS A 232 11.08 10.09 7.21
C CYS A 232 9.92 9.60 6.33
N ASP A 233 9.79 8.28 6.16
CA ASP A 233 8.54 7.67 5.69
C ASP A 233 7.63 7.43 6.89
N ASN A 234 6.71 8.35 7.13
CA ASN A 234 5.88 8.45 8.34
C ASN A 234 4.77 7.37 8.47
N ARG A 235 4.88 6.24 7.77
CA ARG A 235 3.89 5.15 7.74
C ARG A 235 4.20 4.01 8.73
N HIS A 236 4.88 4.29 9.83
CA HIS A 236 5.31 3.27 10.79
C HIS A 236 4.30 3.15 11.93
N PHE A 237 3.44 2.12 11.90
CA PHE A 237 2.28 1.97 12.81
C PHE A 237 2.26 0.64 13.59
N TRP A 238 3.40 -0.06 13.67
CA TRP A 238 3.41 -1.40 14.28
C TRP A 238 3.30 -1.35 15.80
N ALA A 239 3.82 -0.30 16.44
CA ALA A 239 3.83 -0.21 17.89
C ALA A 239 2.40 -0.12 18.41
N SER A 240 1.58 0.76 17.84
CA SER A 240 0.17 0.87 18.23
C SER A 240 -0.62 -0.38 17.87
N ALA A 241 -0.37 -0.96 16.69
CA ALA A 241 -1.08 -2.16 16.22
C ALA A 241 -0.90 -3.38 17.14
N TYR A 242 0.33 -3.66 17.58
CA TYR A 242 0.61 -4.86 18.40
C TYR A 242 0.43 -4.63 19.89
N SER A 243 0.55 -3.39 20.37
CA SER A 243 0.34 -3.07 21.80
C SER A 243 -1.11 -2.78 22.13
N GLU A 244 -1.92 -2.39 21.15
CA GLU A 244 -3.27 -1.86 21.35
C GLU A 244 -3.27 -0.71 22.38
N ARG A 245 -2.23 0.15 22.34
CA ARG A 245 -2.09 1.33 23.19
C ARG A 245 -2.03 2.61 22.39
N ARG A 246 -2.40 3.70 23.06
CA ARG A 246 -2.33 5.04 22.49
C ARG A 246 -0.88 5.48 22.47
N MET A 247 -0.38 5.85 21.30
CA MET A 247 0.96 6.43 21.16
C MET A 247 0.88 7.95 21.27
N LEU A 248 1.85 8.58 21.94
CA LEU A 248 1.95 10.04 21.98
C LEU A 248 2.20 10.60 20.58
N VAL A 249 3.24 10.07 19.94
CA VAL A 249 3.55 10.23 18.52
C VAL A 249 4.11 8.88 18.02
N GLU A 250 3.67 8.42 16.86
CA GLU A 250 4.18 7.22 16.18
C GLU A 250 4.36 7.60 14.70
N GLY A 251 3.96 6.76 13.74
CA GLY A 251 3.66 7.19 12.38
C GLY A 251 2.46 8.16 12.35
N TRP A 252 2.42 9.00 11.33
CA TRP A 252 1.35 9.98 11.14
C TRP A 252 0.83 10.09 9.72
N GLY A 253 1.37 9.30 8.79
CA GLY A 253 1.03 9.37 7.36
C GLY A 253 -0.46 9.31 7.07
N TYR A 254 -1.17 8.39 7.74
CA TYR A 254 -2.61 8.15 7.55
C TYR A 254 -3.51 8.89 8.54
N THR A 255 -2.97 9.81 9.33
CA THR A 255 -3.82 10.57 10.27
C THR A 255 -4.68 11.59 9.50
N PRO A 256 -5.90 11.89 9.97
CA PRO A 256 -6.76 12.89 9.34
C PRO A 256 -6.07 14.25 9.19
N THR A 257 -5.28 14.67 10.18
CA THR A 257 -4.54 15.93 10.14
C THR A 257 -3.46 15.94 9.07
N ASN A 258 -2.75 14.83 8.86
CA ASN A 258 -1.72 14.77 7.81
C ASN A 258 -2.35 14.71 6.41
N LEU A 259 -3.40 13.89 6.23
CA LEU A 259 -4.09 13.77 4.94
C LEU A 259 -4.86 15.04 4.56
N GLY A 260 -5.39 15.78 5.54
CA GLY A 260 -6.06 17.08 5.30
C GLY A 260 -5.13 18.18 4.80
N ARG A 261 -3.81 17.95 4.75
CA ARG A 261 -2.82 18.88 4.18
C ARG A 261 -2.52 18.61 2.72
N VAL A 262 -3.06 17.54 2.14
CA VAL A 262 -2.87 17.23 0.72
C VAL A 262 -3.68 18.22 -0.10
N VAL A 263 -3.01 18.88 -1.03
CA VAL A 263 -3.62 19.79 -2.01
C VAL A 263 -3.67 19.11 -3.38
N ASP A 264 -2.58 18.45 -3.77
CA ASP A 264 -2.48 17.73 -5.03
C ASP A 264 -2.29 16.23 -4.79
N TYR A 265 -3.32 15.43 -5.10
CA TYR A 265 -3.34 13.99 -4.89
C TYR A 265 -2.33 13.21 -5.76
N LEU A 266 -1.82 13.83 -6.84
CA LEU A 266 -0.83 13.23 -7.73
C LEU A 266 0.59 13.65 -7.38
N ALA A 267 0.78 14.90 -6.94
CA ALA A 267 2.11 15.44 -6.65
C ALA A 267 2.54 15.30 -5.18
N ASP A 268 1.60 15.38 -4.23
CA ASP A 268 1.94 15.44 -2.81
C ASP A 268 2.37 14.07 -2.26
N ARG A 269 3.59 14.04 -1.74
CA ARG A 269 4.13 12.89 -1.01
C ARG A 269 3.77 13.02 0.47
N TYR A 270 2.51 12.73 0.80
CA TYR A 270 2.02 12.77 2.20
C TYR A 270 2.86 11.92 3.17
N THR A 271 3.56 10.91 2.66
CA THR A 271 4.43 10.02 3.44
C THR A 271 5.69 10.71 3.96
N THR A 272 6.06 11.86 3.40
CA THR A 272 7.24 12.66 3.80
C THR A 272 6.86 13.97 4.47
N PHE A 273 5.57 14.23 4.68
CA PHE A 273 5.14 15.39 5.44
C PHE A 273 5.68 15.29 6.87
N ILE A 274 6.25 16.39 7.36
CA ILE A 274 6.65 16.50 8.75
C ILE A 274 5.40 16.50 9.65
N PHE A 275 5.53 15.96 10.86
CA PHE A 275 4.44 15.97 11.84
C PHE A 275 3.95 17.40 12.10
N TRP A 276 2.64 17.64 12.20
CA TRP A 276 2.13 19.02 12.27
C TRP A 276 2.42 19.70 13.62
N ASP A 277 2.46 18.94 14.72
CA ASP A 277 2.72 19.44 16.07
C ASP A 277 4.19 19.19 16.44
N GLN A 278 5.06 20.05 15.94
CA GLN A 278 6.52 19.94 16.13
C GLN A 278 6.92 20.01 17.62
N ALA A 279 6.17 20.75 18.45
CA ALA A 279 6.43 20.82 19.88
C ALA A 279 6.18 19.48 20.57
N ARG A 280 5.11 18.77 20.19
CA ARG A 280 4.81 17.42 20.69
C ARG A 280 5.82 16.38 20.20
N LEU A 281 6.22 16.43 18.93
CA LEU A 281 7.27 15.53 18.42
C LEU A 281 8.60 15.77 19.15
N ALA A 282 9.01 17.02 19.34
CA ALA A 282 10.22 17.34 20.09
C ALA A 282 10.14 16.87 21.56
N ALA A 283 8.98 16.99 22.21
CA ALA A 283 8.77 16.48 23.56
C ALA A 283 8.87 14.95 23.63
N ASN A 284 8.34 14.23 22.63
CA ASN A 284 8.50 12.78 22.50
C ASN A 284 9.97 12.40 22.28
N ASP A 285 10.63 12.99 21.28
CA ASP A 285 12.00 12.63 20.89
C ASP A 285 13.03 12.94 21.97
N ALA A 286 12.81 13.97 22.80
CA ALA A 286 13.74 14.38 23.84
C ALA A 286 14.07 13.24 24.82
N VAL A 287 13.09 12.41 25.20
CA VAL A 287 13.34 11.31 26.15
C VAL A 287 14.22 10.20 25.58
N PHE A 288 14.26 10.06 24.24
CA PHE A 288 15.04 9.04 23.55
C PHE A 288 16.43 9.54 23.16
N ARG A 289 16.54 10.81 22.73
CA ARG A 289 17.80 11.36 22.21
C ARG A 289 18.66 12.07 23.25
N GLN A 290 18.02 12.77 24.19
CA GLN A 290 18.70 13.54 25.25
C GLN A 290 17.94 13.37 26.58
N PRO A 291 17.94 12.15 27.17
CA PRO A 291 17.16 11.86 28.37
C PRO A 291 17.52 12.81 29.51
N SER A 292 16.51 13.41 30.13
CA SER A 292 16.67 14.30 31.29
C SER A 292 15.47 14.23 32.21
N ARG A 293 15.62 14.73 33.44
CA ARG A 293 14.51 14.86 34.41
C ARG A 293 13.39 15.71 33.82
N GLU A 294 13.73 16.80 33.13
CA GLU A 294 12.79 17.71 32.50
C GLU A 294 12.03 17.07 31.34
N ALA A 295 12.71 16.27 30.50
CA ALA A 295 12.09 15.55 29.40
C ALA A 295 11.07 14.53 29.92
N VAL A 296 11.46 13.70 30.90
CA VAL A 296 10.58 12.73 31.54
C VAL A 296 9.41 13.40 32.25
N ARG A 297 9.66 14.48 32.99
CA ARG A 297 8.60 15.26 33.67
C ARG A 297 7.60 15.83 32.66
N ARG A 298 8.07 16.39 31.54
CA ARG A 298 7.21 16.94 30.49
C ARG A 298 6.30 15.86 29.89
N LEU A 299 6.82 14.68 29.62
CA LEU A 299 6.04 13.54 29.15
C LEU A 299 4.98 13.10 30.17
N LEU A 300 5.38 12.95 31.43
CA LEU A 300 4.49 12.51 32.50
C LEU A 300 3.36 13.50 32.79
N THR A 301 3.69 14.79 33.00
CA THR A 301 2.71 15.79 33.43
C THR A 301 2.00 16.48 32.29
N GLY A 302 2.69 16.69 31.16
CA GLY A 302 2.13 17.40 30.00
C GLY A 302 1.37 16.50 29.02
N HIS A 303 1.73 15.21 28.97
CA HIS A 303 1.18 14.27 28.00
C HIS A 303 0.62 12.98 28.60
N GLY A 304 0.72 12.79 29.92
CA GLY A 304 0.21 11.60 30.60
C GLY A 304 0.93 10.31 30.22
N VAL A 305 2.13 10.41 29.64
CA VAL A 305 2.93 9.24 29.25
C VAL A 305 3.50 8.58 30.50
N ARG A 306 3.33 7.26 30.60
CA ARG A 306 3.88 6.44 31.70
C ARG A 306 4.84 5.36 31.22
N TRP A 307 4.89 5.13 29.92
CA TRP A 307 5.59 4.01 29.32
C TRP A 307 6.34 4.48 28.07
N LEU A 308 7.53 3.94 27.88
CA LEU A 308 8.32 4.11 26.68
C LEU A 308 8.44 2.75 25.99
N LEU A 309 8.19 2.70 24.69
CA LEU A 309 8.58 1.59 23.83
C LEU A 309 9.78 2.04 22.99
N VAL A 310 10.88 1.30 23.06
CA VAL A 310 12.14 1.67 22.42
C VAL A 310 12.49 0.63 21.37
N ASP A 311 12.72 1.07 20.13
CA ASP A 311 13.47 0.34 19.11
C ASP A 311 14.96 0.70 19.26
N GLU A 312 15.76 -0.26 19.71
CA GLU A 312 17.18 -0.10 20.02
C GLU A 312 18.05 -0.04 18.77
N ARG A 313 17.48 -0.22 17.57
CA ARG A 313 18.20 -0.07 16.30
C ARG A 313 18.37 1.39 15.88
N ASP A 314 17.60 2.31 16.46
CA ASP A 314 17.67 3.74 16.14
C ASP A 314 19.06 4.31 16.49
N PRO A 315 19.83 4.80 15.50
CA PRO A 315 21.18 5.33 15.72
C PRO A 315 21.19 6.63 16.53
N LEU A 316 20.04 7.28 16.72
CA LEU A 316 19.90 8.51 17.52
C LEU A 316 19.46 8.22 18.96
N LEU A 317 19.22 6.95 19.32
CA LEU A 317 18.89 6.56 20.67
C LEU A 317 20.07 6.83 21.61
N SER A 318 19.79 7.43 22.76
CA SER A 318 20.75 7.62 23.83
C SER A 318 20.89 6.36 24.68
N ASP A 319 22.11 6.06 25.11
CA ASP A 319 22.38 4.97 26.07
C ASP A 319 21.81 5.25 27.48
N ASP A 320 21.41 6.50 27.77
CA ASP A 320 21.01 6.97 29.10
C ASP A 320 19.49 6.89 29.38
N VAL A 321 18.68 6.31 28.50
CA VAL A 321 17.21 6.23 28.69
C VAL A 321 16.84 5.60 30.05
N GLY A 322 17.58 4.57 30.46
CA GLY A 322 17.39 3.87 31.74
C GLY A 322 17.78 4.69 32.98
N ARG A 323 18.44 5.84 32.84
CA ARG A 323 18.83 6.69 33.99
C ARG A 323 17.64 7.36 34.68
N TYR A 324 16.61 7.69 33.90
CA TYR A 324 15.43 8.41 34.39
C TYR A 324 14.14 7.58 34.29
N THR A 325 14.25 6.32 33.88
CA THR A 325 13.14 5.40 33.69
C THR A 325 13.51 4.00 34.17
N ALA A 326 12.53 3.18 34.51
CA ALA A 326 12.77 1.80 34.96
C ALA A 326 12.56 0.82 33.81
N LEU A 327 13.57 0.03 33.45
CA LEU A 327 13.41 -1.07 32.51
C LEU A 327 12.43 -2.12 33.08
N ARG A 328 11.40 -2.48 32.31
CA ARG A 328 10.39 -3.48 32.71
C ARG A 328 10.39 -4.72 31.82
N PHE A 329 10.76 -4.57 30.56
CA PHE A 329 10.82 -5.68 29.61
C PHE A 329 11.85 -5.39 28.52
N ARG A 330 12.55 -6.43 28.05
CA ARG A 330 13.42 -6.36 26.88
C ARG A 330 13.34 -7.67 26.12
N ALA A 331 13.24 -7.58 24.79
CA ALA A 331 13.31 -8.72 23.89
C ALA A 331 13.94 -8.28 22.57
N GLY A 332 14.96 -9.01 22.11
CA GLY A 332 15.68 -8.69 20.87
C GLY A 332 16.21 -7.26 20.87
N ASP A 333 15.80 -6.49 19.86
CA ASP A 333 16.20 -5.09 19.65
C ASP A 333 15.14 -4.11 20.20
N CYS A 334 14.32 -4.55 21.16
CA CYS A 334 13.25 -3.74 21.74
C CYS A 334 13.23 -3.78 23.27
N ALA A 335 12.93 -2.63 23.87
CA ALA A 335 12.79 -2.48 25.31
C ALA A 335 11.55 -1.67 25.69
N VAL A 336 11.01 -1.96 26.87
CA VAL A 336 9.90 -1.24 27.49
C VAL A 336 10.36 -0.66 28.82
N TYR A 337 10.25 0.65 28.95
CA TYR A 337 10.58 1.37 30.16
C TYR A 337 9.33 1.98 30.78
N GLN A 338 9.30 2.08 32.10
CA GLN A 338 8.28 2.80 32.84
C GLN A 338 8.84 4.12 33.35
N ILE A 339 8.10 5.20 33.13
CA ILE A 339 8.31 6.46 33.83
C ILE A 339 7.75 6.31 35.25
N THR A 340 8.64 6.10 36.22
CA THR A 340 8.24 6.01 37.62
C THR A 340 7.85 7.40 38.15
N PRO A 341 6.71 7.54 38.84
CA PRO A 341 6.36 8.79 39.50
C PRO A 341 7.42 9.19 40.52
N TRP A 342 7.62 10.50 40.67
CA TRP A 342 8.49 11.15 41.66
C TRP A 342 8.51 10.49 43.06
N ALA A 343 7.35 10.07 43.58
CA ALA A 343 7.22 9.46 44.90
C ALA A 343 7.86 8.06 45.03
N ALA A 344 8.06 7.35 43.91
CA ALA A 344 8.64 6.00 43.91
C ALA A 344 10.17 6.00 43.74
N ASN A 345 10.79 7.16 43.45
CA ASN A 345 12.25 7.27 43.32
C ASN A 345 12.71 8.72 43.59
N PRO A 346 12.76 9.15 44.88
CA PRO A 346 13.09 10.53 45.25
C PRO A 346 14.49 10.95 44.82
N ASP A 347 15.43 10.01 44.71
CA ASP A 347 16.83 10.29 44.32
C ASP A 347 16.95 10.72 42.84
N ILE A 348 16.02 10.30 41.99
CA ILE A 348 15.96 10.68 40.57
C ILE A 348 15.32 12.06 40.39
N PHE A 349 14.58 12.60 41.37
CA PHE A 349 13.79 13.83 41.18
C PHE A 349 13.85 14.85 42.33
N SER A 350 14.73 14.67 43.32
CA SER A 350 15.00 15.71 44.32
C SER A 350 15.43 17.02 43.63
N PRO A 351 14.87 18.18 44.03
CA PRO A 351 15.38 19.45 43.56
C PRO A 351 16.86 19.53 43.93
N VAL A 352 17.71 19.68 42.92
CA VAL A 352 19.11 20.04 43.17
C VAL A 352 19.05 21.43 43.77
N VAL A 353 19.43 21.54 45.04
CA VAL A 353 19.55 22.81 45.76
C VAL A 353 20.65 23.66 45.14
#